data_AF-A0A370DNY7-F1
#
_entry.id   AF-A0A370DNY7-F1
#
_cell.length_a   1.000
_cell.length_b   1.000
_cell.length_c   1.000
_cell.angle_alpha   90.00
_cell.angle_beta   90.00
_cell.angle_gamma   90.00
#
_symmetry.space_group_name_H-M   'P 1'
#
loop_
_entity.id
_entity.type
_entity.pdbx_description
1 polymer ?
#
loop_
_entity_poly.entity_id
_entity_poly.type
_entity_poly.pdbx_seq_one_letter_code
_entity_poly.pdbx_strand_id
1 'polypeptide(L)'
;MNNKMRKGKTGVFNFAIALSMLAVSAVHSGQVTLNVQDQNGTPVNGFRWLMQEDTTYAVTPDVSTGDMLSLGFHRSNHPPAINSITGAGLSGYSDTAQAVVADVEDNKSYYISVLPFSGHSLSGDSVTIDATGTDQQTVTVTVQQQPIPTAQISFYLFHDHYPVNGNPDLPQEINPPVGNAGHVDWSGFSLFLEEPAGKYGQNGGQVIQDAFANPLGTTYDRTCDINGNPDLNPLTNFVCMTAGAPVVAVLGDGTMHPDQDGFLTVKNLAPGKYGTIMIPPTGSNWQQITTIEGTKVIDAWVKANEPPVFVEFGLPGPHVFVGFTKASSEYVVGQAGGFPPLQPPLPGEQTANISGKVT
;
A
#
# COMPACT_ATOMS: atom_id res chain seq x y z
N MET A 1 17.84 81.21 -56.14
CA MET A 1 17.32 80.68 -54.86
C MET A 1 18.31 79.65 -54.34
N ASN A 2 18.74 79.85 -53.10
CA ASN A 2 19.79 79.11 -52.39
C ASN A 2 19.58 77.59 -52.39
N ASN A 3 20.64 76.80 -52.57
CA ASN A 3 20.96 75.84 -51.51
C ASN A 3 22.43 75.42 -51.44
N LYS A 4 22.88 75.33 -50.19
CA LYS A 4 24.27 75.16 -49.73
C LYS A 4 24.71 73.69 -49.78
N MET A 5 26.03 73.55 -49.92
CA MET A 5 26.87 72.39 -49.66
C MET A 5 26.48 71.56 -48.43
N ARG A 6 26.69 70.23 -48.51
CA ARG A 6 27.19 69.44 -47.37
C ARG A 6 28.29 68.48 -47.84
N LYS A 7 29.53 68.80 -47.46
CA LYS A 7 30.74 67.98 -47.64
C LYS A 7 30.68 66.76 -46.72
N GLY A 8 30.95 65.58 -47.28
CA GLY A 8 31.20 64.37 -46.52
C GLY A 8 32.57 64.42 -45.80
N LYS A 9 32.61 63.89 -44.59
CA LYS A 9 33.84 63.58 -43.85
C LYS A 9 33.61 62.33 -42.98
N THR A 10 34.40 61.30 -43.30
CA THR A 10 35.13 60.38 -42.40
C THR A 10 34.43 59.81 -41.15
N GLY A 11 34.29 58.49 -41.13
CA GLY A 11 34.10 57.68 -39.93
C GLY A 11 34.86 56.36 -40.07
N VAL A 12 35.76 56.11 -39.14
CA VAL A 12 36.82 55.09 -39.07
C VAL A 12 36.24 53.67 -38.97
N PHE A 13 36.81 52.73 -39.73
CA PHE A 13 36.55 51.29 -39.65
C PHE A 13 37.30 50.71 -38.42
N ASN A 14 36.57 50.41 -37.34
CA ASN A 14 37.09 49.62 -36.23
C ASN A 14 36.70 48.15 -36.45
N PHE A 15 37.71 47.33 -36.75
CA PHE A 15 37.60 45.88 -36.87
C PHE A 15 37.62 45.28 -35.45
N ALA A 16 36.45 45.14 -34.82
CA ALA A 16 36.32 44.42 -33.56
C ALA A 16 35.96 42.96 -33.85
N ILE A 17 36.94 42.07 -33.70
CA ILE A 17 36.74 40.62 -33.67
C ILE A 17 35.95 40.31 -32.39
N ALA A 18 34.63 40.14 -32.52
CA ALA A 18 33.80 39.54 -31.49
C ALA A 18 33.99 38.02 -31.55
N LEU A 19 34.97 37.54 -30.78
CA LEU A 19 35.11 36.13 -30.45
C LEU A 19 33.91 35.76 -29.57
N SER A 20 32.86 35.24 -30.20
CA SER A 20 31.72 34.64 -29.52
C SER A 20 32.22 33.46 -28.68
N MET A 21 32.48 33.71 -27.40
CA MET A 21 32.54 32.67 -26.39
C MET A 21 31.15 32.02 -26.31
N LEU A 22 30.92 30.98 -27.11
CA LEU A 22 30.01 29.91 -26.71
C LEU A 22 30.62 29.34 -25.42
N ALA A 23 30.14 29.81 -24.27
CA ALA A 23 30.26 29.05 -23.04
C ALA A 23 29.46 27.77 -23.27
N VAL A 24 30.14 26.71 -23.73
CA VAL A 24 29.65 25.36 -23.57
C VAL A 24 29.64 25.16 -22.06
N SER A 25 28.48 25.31 -21.44
CA SER A 25 28.23 24.75 -20.12
C SER A 25 28.64 23.28 -20.24
N ALA A 26 29.71 22.87 -19.58
CA ALA A 26 30.03 21.46 -19.48
C ALA A 26 28.83 20.81 -18.78
N VAL A 27 28.01 20.10 -19.56
CA VAL A 27 27.00 19.21 -19.01
C VAL A 27 27.80 18.15 -18.28
N HIS A 28 27.84 18.23 -16.96
CA HIS A 28 28.47 17.21 -16.15
C HIS A 28 27.54 16.00 -16.22
N SER A 29 28.10 14.86 -16.59
CA SER A 29 27.33 13.64 -16.80
C SER A 29 27.72 12.64 -15.71
N GLY A 30 26.74 12.23 -14.92
CA GLY A 30 26.90 11.27 -13.83
C GLY A 30 26.89 9.83 -14.35
N GLN A 31 27.39 8.93 -13.52
CA GLN A 31 27.36 7.48 -13.77
C GLN A 31 26.71 6.76 -12.59
N VAL A 32 25.81 5.83 -12.90
CA VAL A 32 25.19 4.94 -11.92
C VAL A 32 25.64 3.50 -12.15
N THR A 33 26.15 2.87 -11.11
CA THR A 33 26.37 1.43 -11.04
C THR A 33 25.14 0.79 -10.41
N LEU A 34 24.37 0.06 -11.21
CA LEU A 34 23.19 -0.68 -10.78
C LEU A 34 23.58 -2.11 -10.47
N ASN A 35 23.40 -2.54 -9.22
CA ASN A 35 23.52 -3.93 -8.80
C ASN A 35 22.12 -4.51 -8.58
N VAL A 36 21.94 -5.81 -8.87
CA VAL A 36 20.68 -6.53 -8.64
C VAL A 36 20.96 -7.75 -7.79
N GLN A 37 20.19 -7.90 -6.72
CA GLN A 37 20.30 -9.02 -5.78
C GLN A 37 18.92 -9.52 -5.35
N ASP A 38 18.85 -10.74 -4.83
CA ASP A 38 17.65 -11.29 -4.20
C ASP A 38 17.49 -10.83 -2.74
N GLN A 39 16.40 -11.23 -2.09
CA GLN A 39 16.12 -10.90 -0.69
C GLN A 39 17.14 -11.45 0.32
N ASN A 40 18.03 -12.36 -0.10
CA ASN A 40 19.12 -12.91 0.73
C ASN A 40 20.49 -12.27 0.42
N GLY A 41 20.54 -11.28 -0.50
CA GLY A 41 21.77 -10.65 -0.96
C GLY A 41 22.52 -11.43 -2.03
N THR A 42 21.92 -12.47 -2.62
CA THR A 42 22.52 -13.24 -3.72
C THR A 42 22.44 -12.44 -5.02
N PRO A 43 23.53 -12.31 -5.81
CA PRO A 43 23.49 -11.60 -7.09
C PRO A 43 22.51 -12.25 -8.09
N VAL A 44 21.69 -11.43 -8.74
CA VAL A 44 20.72 -11.88 -9.76
C VAL A 44 21.18 -11.44 -11.15
N ASN A 45 21.68 -12.39 -11.94
CA ASN A 45 22.12 -12.16 -13.31
C ASN A 45 20.94 -12.08 -14.28
N GLY A 46 21.05 -11.24 -15.32
CA GLY A 46 20.09 -11.24 -16.42
C GLY A 46 18.82 -10.44 -16.11
N PHE A 47 18.80 -9.16 -16.49
CA PHE A 47 17.67 -8.28 -16.23
C PHE A 47 17.54 -7.15 -17.26
N ARG A 48 16.34 -6.58 -17.37
CA ARG A 48 16.05 -5.31 -18.04
C ARG A 48 15.92 -4.20 -17.01
N TRP A 49 16.23 -2.97 -17.40
CA TRP A 49 16.08 -1.82 -16.53
C TRP A 49 15.57 -0.59 -17.30
N LEU A 50 14.87 0.28 -16.58
CA LEU A 50 14.39 1.59 -17.04
C LEU A 50 14.65 2.60 -15.93
N MET A 51 15.21 3.76 -16.29
CA MET A 51 15.43 4.89 -15.39
C MET A 51 14.45 6.01 -15.72
N GLN A 52 13.80 6.56 -14.69
CA GLN A 52 12.84 7.66 -14.80
C GLN A 52 13.27 8.81 -13.89
N GLU A 53 13.05 10.06 -14.32
CA GLU A 53 13.29 11.23 -13.49
C GLU A 53 12.30 11.26 -12.34
N ASP A 54 12.81 11.44 -11.13
CA ASP A 54 12.00 11.71 -9.96
C ASP A 54 11.63 13.20 -9.91
N THR A 55 10.44 13.52 -10.39
CA THR A 55 9.86 14.86 -10.34
C THR A 55 9.00 15.09 -9.09
N THR A 56 9.13 14.23 -8.08
CA THR A 56 8.50 14.42 -6.78
C THR A 56 9.09 15.66 -6.14
N TYR A 57 8.22 16.51 -5.58
CA TYR A 57 8.66 17.62 -4.74
C TYR A 57 9.54 17.12 -3.58
N ALA A 58 10.84 17.43 -3.62
CA ALA A 58 11.78 17.04 -2.58
C ALA A 58 11.63 17.94 -1.35
N VAL A 59 11.46 17.33 -0.18
CA VAL A 59 11.43 18.05 1.11
C VAL A 59 12.69 17.71 1.88
N THR A 60 13.47 18.73 2.25
CA THR A 60 14.54 18.57 3.22
C THR A 60 13.96 18.91 4.60
N PRO A 61 13.85 17.95 5.53
CA PRO A 61 13.40 18.23 6.90
C PRO A 61 14.21 19.37 7.52
N ASP A 62 13.58 20.17 8.38
CA ASP A 62 14.19 21.28 9.12
C ASP A 62 14.75 22.46 8.28
N VAL A 63 14.59 22.45 6.96
CA VAL A 63 14.94 23.58 6.09
C VAL A 63 13.67 24.31 5.68
N SER A 64 13.48 25.52 6.21
CA SER A 64 12.37 26.39 5.81
C SER A 64 12.72 27.13 4.52
N THR A 65 12.17 26.66 3.41
CA THR A 65 12.22 27.33 2.11
C THR A 65 10.88 28.00 1.81
N GLY A 66 10.88 29.04 0.95
CA GLY A 66 9.64 29.68 0.49
C GLY A 66 8.72 28.75 -0.30
N ASP A 67 9.31 27.73 -0.93
CA ASP A 67 8.58 26.63 -1.52
C ASP A 67 8.45 25.52 -0.46
N MET A 68 7.24 25.31 0.05
CA MET A 68 6.91 24.24 1.00
C MET A 68 5.99 23.22 0.33
N LEU A 69 6.07 21.94 0.70
CA LEU A 69 5.17 20.90 0.16
C LEU A 69 3.69 21.22 0.42
N SER A 70 3.37 21.98 1.48
CA SER A 70 2.00 22.45 1.74
C SER A 70 1.46 23.41 0.67
N LEU A 71 2.34 24.03 -0.12
CA LEU A 71 2.04 25.00 -1.18
C LEU A 71 2.47 24.52 -2.58
N GLY A 72 3.30 23.47 -2.66
CA GLY A 72 3.81 22.88 -3.90
C GLY A 72 3.21 21.50 -4.16
N PHE A 73 2.97 21.19 -5.43
CA PHE A 73 2.47 19.88 -5.84
C PHE A 73 3.60 19.03 -6.44
N HIS A 74 3.58 17.72 -6.17
CA HIS A 74 4.33 16.77 -6.99
C HIS A 74 3.88 16.89 -8.46
N ARG A 75 4.81 16.73 -9.40
CA ARG A 75 4.40 16.64 -10.81
C ARG A 75 3.67 15.32 -11.03
N SER A 76 2.68 15.34 -11.92
CA SER A 76 1.86 14.17 -12.21
C SER A 76 2.52 13.15 -13.14
N ASN A 77 3.75 13.40 -13.61
CA ASN A 77 4.45 12.54 -14.56
C ASN A 77 5.95 12.41 -14.24
N HIS A 78 6.46 11.19 -14.32
CA HIS A 78 7.88 10.86 -14.20
C HIS A 78 8.38 10.42 -15.58
N PRO A 79 8.97 11.31 -16.39
CA PRO A 79 9.43 10.94 -17.72
C PRO A 79 10.61 9.96 -17.65
N PRO A 80 10.83 9.12 -18.67
CA PRO A 80 12.10 8.41 -18.82
C PRO A 80 13.25 9.40 -18.72
N ALA A 81 14.25 9.05 -17.91
CA ALA A 81 15.48 9.82 -17.83
C ALA A 81 16.18 9.79 -19.19
N ILE A 82 16.90 10.85 -19.53
CA ILE A 82 17.59 10.96 -20.82
C ILE A 82 19.10 10.93 -20.63
N ASN A 83 19.79 10.34 -21.60
CA ASN A 83 21.23 10.41 -21.72
C ASN A 83 21.61 11.84 -22.11
N SER A 84 22.42 12.49 -21.29
CA SER A 84 22.77 13.91 -21.40
C SER A 84 23.57 14.28 -22.66
N ILE A 85 24.16 13.29 -23.34
CA ILE A 85 24.90 13.49 -24.60
C ILE A 85 24.01 13.24 -25.82
N THR A 86 23.24 12.16 -25.80
CA THR A 86 22.51 11.67 -26.99
C THR A 86 21.02 12.05 -27.00
N GLY A 87 20.45 12.42 -25.86
CA GLY A 87 19.02 12.68 -25.68
C GLY A 87 18.14 11.42 -25.73
N ALA A 88 18.72 10.22 -25.79
CA ALA A 88 17.98 8.97 -25.78
C ALA A 88 17.49 8.59 -24.37
N GLY A 89 16.36 7.89 -24.27
CA GLY A 89 15.86 7.38 -22.99
C GLY A 89 16.79 6.35 -22.36
N LEU A 90 17.08 6.50 -21.06
CA LEU A 90 17.94 5.61 -20.29
C LEU A 90 17.19 4.33 -19.91
N SER A 91 17.45 3.29 -20.69
CA SER A 91 16.96 1.94 -20.47
C SER A 91 17.95 0.94 -21.07
N GLY A 92 17.87 -0.31 -20.65
CA GLY A 92 18.74 -1.34 -21.18
C GLY A 92 18.53 -2.70 -20.55
N TYR A 93 19.53 -3.55 -20.70
CA TYR A 93 19.59 -4.86 -20.06
C TYR A 93 21.03 -5.20 -19.70
N SER A 94 21.21 -6.19 -18.84
CA SER A 94 22.50 -6.80 -18.53
C SER A 94 22.32 -8.31 -18.37
N ASP A 95 23.28 -9.08 -18.87
CA ASP A 95 23.35 -10.54 -18.67
C ASP A 95 24.04 -10.91 -17.35
N THR A 96 24.61 -9.92 -16.65
CA THR A 96 25.23 -10.09 -15.33
C THR A 96 24.34 -9.48 -14.24
N ALA A 97 24.76 -9.52 -12.98
CA ALA A 97 24.06 -8.88 -11.86
C ALA A 97 24.32 -7.38 -11.74
N GLN A 98 25.03 -6.78 -12.70
CA GLN A 98 25.37 -5.37 -12.70
C GLN A 98 25.14 -4.72 -14.06
N ALA A 99 24.73 -3.46 -14.06
CA ALA A 99 24.72 -2.59 -15.23
C ALA A 99 25.36 -1.25 -14.90
N VAL A 100 25.98 -0.61 -15.89
CA VAL A 100 26.47 0.77 -15.79
C VAL A 100 25.58 1.65 -16.64
N VAL A 101 24.96 2.64 -15.99
CA VAL A 101 24.20 3.69 -16.66
C VAL A 101 25.10 4.92 -16.74
N ALA A 102 25.55 5.25 -17.96
CA ALA A 102 26.42 6.37 -18.20
C ALA A 102 25.66 7.60 -18.71
N ASP A 103 26.30 8.74 -18.57
CA ASP A 103 25.85 10.06 -19.01
C ASP A 103 24.47 10.48 -18.46
N VAL A 104 24.18 10.12 -17.22
CA VAL A 104 22.98 10.56 -16.53
C VAL A 104 23.11 12.05 -16.24
N GLU A 105 22.04 12.84 -16.40
CA GLU A 105 22.07 14.24 -15.98
C GLU A 105 22.32 14.34 -14.46
N ASP A 106 23.13 15.31 -14.07
CA ASP A 106 23.46 15.55 -12.66
C ASP A 106 22.42 16.45 -11.97
N ASN A 107 22.59 16.63 -10.65
CA ASN A 107 21.74 17.45 -9.80
C ASN A 107 20.23 17.07 -9.88
N LYS A 108 19.95 15.78 -10.03
CA LYS A 108 18.61 15.22 -10.21
C LYS A 108 18.45 13.90 -9.45
N SER A 109 17.21 13.61 -9.08
CA SER A 109 16.80 12.34 -8.50
C SER A 109 16.12 11.47 -9.54
N TYR A 110 16.23 10.16 -9.39
CA TYR A 110 15.73 9.18 -10.32
C TYR A 110 15.17 7.96 -9.60
N TYR A 111 14.28 7.24 -10.28
CA TYR A 111 13.88 5.88 -9.93
C TYR A 111 14.32 4.92 -11.02
N ILE A 112 14.91 3.80 -10.62
CA ILE A 112 15.33 2.73 -11.52
C ILE A 112 14.44 1.52 -11.26
N SER A 113 13.72 1.08 -12.28
CA SER A 113 12.94 -0.16 -12.26
C SER A 113 13.74 -1.29 -12.92
N VAL A 114 13.72 -2.47 -12.31
CA VAL A 114 14.42 -3.68 -12.77
C VAL A 114 13.42 -4.81 -12.96
N LEU A 115 13.51 -5.48 -14.11
CA LEU A 115 12.79 -6.70 -14.43
C LEU A 115 13.78 -7.82 -14.77
N PRO A 116 14.05 -8.74 -13.83
CA PRO A 116 14.84 -9.95 -14.12
C PRO A 116 14.23 -10.76 -15.25
N PHE A 117 15.06 -11.44 -16.05
CA PHE A 117 14.56 -12.24 -17.18
C PHE A 117 13.71 -13.44 -16.73
N SER A 118 13.96 -13.98 -15.54
CA SER A 118 13.21 -15.10 -14.98
C SER A 118 13.37 -15.21 -13.47
N GLY A 119 12.48 -15.97 -12.83
CA GLY A 119 12.64 -16.45 -11.45
C GLY A 119 12.47 -15.41 -10.34
N HIS A 120 12.30 -14.13 -10.68
CA HIS A 120 12.18 -13.04 -9.71
C HIS A 120 11.13 -12.01 -10.13
N SER A 121 10.59 -11.27 -9.17
CA SER A 121 9.64 -10.17 -9.41
C SER A 121 10.32 -8.94 -10.01
N LEU A 122 9.51 -8.03 -10.56
CA LEU A 122 9.91 -6.65 -10.77
C LEU A 122 10.20 -5.98 -9.42
N SER A 123 11.19 -5.09 -9.39
CA SER A 123 11.47 -4.21 -8.26
C SER A 123 12.08 -2.89 -8.75
N GLY A 124 12.44 -1.99 -7.84
CA GLY A 124 13.13 -0.76 -8.17
C GLY A 124 13.67 -0.06 -6.92
N ASP A 125 14.50 0.95 -7.15
CA ASP A 125 15.07 1.78 -6.08
C ASP A 125 15.35 3.20 -6.60
N SER A 126 15.51 4.16 -5.70
CA SER A 126 15.83 5.54 -6.03
C SER A 126 17.34 5.80 -6.02
N VAL A 127 17.76 6.81 -6.78
CA VAL A 127 19.15 7.30 -6.79
C VAL A 127 19.17 8.79 -7.05
N THR A 128 20.01 9.54 -6.33
CA THR A 128 20.25 10.96 -6.57
C THR A 128 21.65 11.16 -7.12
N ILE A 129 21.78 11.90 -8.22
CA ILE A 129 23.05 12.26 -8.84
C ILE A 129 23.36 13.70 -8.46
N ASP A 130 24.50 13.94 -7.82
CA ASP A 130 24.90 15.27 -7.34
C ASP A 130 25.75 16.02 -8.37
N ALA A 131 25.79 17.35 -8.24
CA ALA A 131 26.45 18.26 -9.19
C ALA A 131 27.99 18.26 -9.13
N THR A 132 28.60 17.47 -8.23
CA THR A 132 30.06 17.49 -8.04
C THR A 132 30.81 16.64 -9.06
N GLY A 133 30.12 15.80 -9.82
CA GLY A 133 30.69 14.99 -10.91
C GLY A 133 31.76 13.99 -10.46
N THR A 134 31.92 13.78 -9.15
CA THR A 134 32.97 12.91 -8.58
C THR A 134 32.51 11.52 -8.20
N ASP A 135 31.21 11.27 -8.00
CA ASP A 135 30.77 10.01 -7.41
C ASP A 135 29.99 9.15 -8.40
N GLN A 136 30.60 8.03 -8.80
CA GLN A 136 29.85 6.87 -9.27
C GLN A 136 28.84 6.50 -8.17
N GLN A 137 27.56 6.74 -8.44
CA GLN A 137 26.51 6.36 -7.51
C GLN A 137 26.24 4.87 -7.65
N THR A 138 26.18 4.16 -6.53
CA THR A 138 25.83 2.74 -6.54
C THR A 138 24.42 2.59 -6.01
N VAL A 139 23.56 1.94 -6.79
CA VAL A 139 22.20 1.58 -6.40
C VAL A 139 22.09 0.06 -6.41
N THR A 140 21.47 -0.52 -5.39
CA THR A 140 21.29 -1.97 -5.28
C THR A 140 19.82 -2.30 -5.22
N VAL A 141 19.27 -2.79 -6.33
CA VAL A 141 17.86 -3.16 -6.42
C VAL A 141 17.67 -4.59 -5.92
N THR A 142 16.86 -4.74 -4.88
CA THR A 142 16.50 -6.05 -4.33
C THR A 142 15.21 -6.57 -5.01
N VAL A 143 15.29 -7.71 -5.69
CA VAL A 143 14.16 -8.39 -6.34
C VAL A 143 13.72 -9.60 -5.52
N GLN A 144 12.44 -10.00 -5.60
CA GLN A 144 11.92 -11.11 -4.81
C GLN A 144 11.87 -12.39 -5.62
N GLN A 145 12.43 -13.48 -5.10
CA GLN A 145 12.38 -14.79 -5.75
C GLN A 145 10.94 -15.31 -5.90
N GLN A 146 10.61 -15.88 -7.06
CA GLN A 146 9.34 -16.55 -7.32
C GLN A 146 9.37 -18.02 -6.85
N PRO A 147 8.24 -18.58 -6.38
CA PRO A 147 6.93 -17.95 -6.23
C PRO A 147 6.87 -16.97 -5.05
N ILE A 148 6.16 -15.85 -5.21
CA ILE A 148 5.92 -14.92 -4.10
C ILE A 148 5.05 -15.58 -3.04
N PRO A 149 5.44 -15.55 -1.75
CA PRO A 149 4.60 -16.04 -0.67
C PRO A 149 3.25 -15.32 -0.63
N THR A 150 2.20 -16.06 -0.29
CA THR A 150 0.87 -15.47 -0.10
C THR A 150 0.83 -14.53 1.11
N ALA A 151 -0.21 -13.72 1.15
CA ALA A 151 -0.57 -12.84 2.25
C ALA A 151 -1.81 -13.37 2.99
N GLN A 152 -2.16 -12.70 4.09
CA GLN A 152 -3.35 -13.00 4.89
C GLN A 152 -3.86 -11.74 5.58
N ILE A 153 -5.17 -11.68 5.84
CA ILE A 153 -5.81 -10.58 6.58
C ILE A 153 -6.44 -11.18 7.84
N SER A 154 -6.16 -10.59 8.99
CA SER A 154 -6.82 -10.92 10.26
C SER A 154 -7.81 -9.84 10.65
N PHE A 155 -8.94 -10.27 11.19
CA PHE A 155 -10.07 -9.44 11.56
C PHE A 155 -10.40 -9.63 13.04
N TYR A 156 -10.89 -8.57 13.67
CA TYR A 156 -11.55 -8.62 14.97
C TYR A 156 -12.86 -7.84 14.94
N LEU A 157 -13.97 -8.53 15.15
CA LEU A 157 -15.29 -7.90 15.30
C LEU A 157 -15.54 -7.68 16.77
N PHE A 158 -16.12 -6.54 17.13
CA PHE A 158 -16.46 -6.25 18.51
C PHE A 158 -17.76 -5.46 18.60
N HIS A 159 -18.40 -5.58 19.75
CA HIS A 159 -19.54 -4.73 20.08
C HIS A 159 -19.00 -3.41 20.59
N ASP A 160 -19.22 -2.34 19.84
CA ASP A 160 -18.80 -0.98 20.20
C ASP A 160 -19.85 -0.36 21.13
N HIS A 161 -19.58 -0.39 22.43
CA HIS A 161 -20.49 0.06 23.49
C HIS A 161 -19.79 0.69 24.71
N TYR A 162 -18.47 0.95 24.64
CA TYR A 162 -17.68 1.41 25.79
C TYR A 162 -16.52 2.38 25.48
N PRO A 163 -16.72 3.65 25.05
CA PRO A 163 -17.87 4.30 24.41
C PRO A 163 -17.91 4.09 22.89
N VAL A 164 -19.04 4.39 22.24
CA VAL A 164 -19.20 4.28 20.78
C VAL A 164 -18.24 5.22 20.02
N ASN A 165 -17.08 4.70 19.60
CA ASN A 165 -16.00 5.49 18.98
C ASN A 165 -15.37 4.81 17.75
N GLY A 166 -15.80 3.60 17.40
CA GLY A 166 -15.30 2.84 16.26
C GLY A 166 -13.95 2.15 16.50
N ASN A 167 -13.44 2.11 17.72
CA ASN A 167 -12.18 1.49 18.11
C ASN A 167 -12.40 0.48 19.25
N PRO A 168 -11.73 -0.69 19.24
CA PRO A 168 -11.89 -1.67 20.31
C PRO A 168 -11.24 -1.17 21.61
N ASP A 169 -12.06 -0.80 22.58
CA ASP A 169 -11.62 -0.34 23.90
C ASP A 169 -11.31 -1.54 24.82
N LEU A 170 -10.16 -2.17 24.59
CA LEU A 170 -9.72 -3.33 25.38
C LEU A 170 -9.24 -2.93 26.78
N PRO A 171 -9.53 -3.74 27.83
CA PRO A 171 -10.21 -5.04 27.78
C PRO A 171 -11.75 -4.99 27.83
N GLN A 172 -12.37 -3.81 27.93
CA GLN A 172 -13.82 -3.66 28.14
C GLN A 172 -14.65 -4.22 26.98
N GLU A 173 -14.12 -4.16 25.76
CA GLU A 173 -14.77 -4.65 24.54
C GLU A 173 -14.17 -5.96 24.02
N ILE A 174 -13.70 -6.81 24.95
CA ILE A 174 -13.37 -8.19 24.63
C ILE A 174 -14.65 -9.00 24.40
N ASN A 175 -14.68 -9.82 23.36
CA ASN A 175 -15.81 -10.72 23.13
C ASN A 175 -15.88 -11.78 24.22
N PRO A 176 -16.96 -11.81 25.04
CA PRO A 176 -17.05 -12.79 26.10
C PRO A 176 -17.42 -14.17 25.52
N PRO A 177 -16.93 -15.26 26.14
CA PRO A 177 -17.28 -16.62 25.73
C PRO A 177 -18.77 -16.89 25.65
N VAL A 178 -19.16 -17.89 24.86
CA VAL A 178 -20.54 -18.36 24.74
C VAL A 178 -21.13 -18.64 26.13
N GLY A 179 -22.32 -18.08 26.39
CA GLY A 179 -23.04 -18.23 27.66
C GLY A 179 -22.76 -17.14 28.70
N ASN A 180 -21.77 -16.28 28.49
CA ASN A 180 -21.54 -15.11 29.34
C ASN A 180 -22.39 -13.91 28.89
N ALA A 181 -22.74 -13.04 29.84
CA ALA A 181 -23.39 -11.78 29.52
C ALA A 181 -22.47 -10.95 28.61
N GLY A 182 -23.04 -10.30 27.58
CA GLY A 182 -22.21 -9.65 26.57
C GLY A 182 -22.02 -10.43 25.28
N HIS A 183 -22.26 -11.75 25.29
CA HIS A 183 -21.90 -12.59 24.14
C HIS A 183 -22.73 -12.25 22.90
N VAL A 184 -22.01 -12.00 21.80
CA VAL A 184 -22.55 -11.85 20.46
C VAL A 184 -22.04 -13.04 19.64
N ASP A 185 -22.94 -13.72 18.95
CA ASP A 185 -22.56 -14.76 17.99
C ASP A 185 -22.12 -14.09 16.68
N TRP A 186 -20.81 -13.93 16.52
CA TRP A 186 -20.21 -13.31 15.34
C TRP A 186 -20.20 -14.22 14.10
N SER A 187 -20.47 -15.53 14.26
CA SER A 187 -20.43 -16.48 13.15
C SER A 187 -21.52 -16.26 12.10
N GLY A 188 -22.59 -15.53 12.46
CA GLY A 188 -23.62 -15.12 11.51
C GLY A 188 -23.21 -13.96 10.58
N PHE A 189 -22.09 -13.29 10.85
CA PHE A 189 -21.55 -12.25 9.98
C PHE A 189 -20.78 -12.87 8.82
N SER A 190 -20.71 -12.19 7.68
CA SER A 190 -19.96 -12.65 6.51
C SER A 190 -19.07 -11.56 5.93
N LEU A 191 -17.89 -11.95 5.45
CA LEU A 191 -16.98 -11.03 4.78
C LEU A 191 -17.35 -10.89 3.31
N PHE A 192 -17.47 -9.65 2.86
CA PHE A 192 -17.32 -9.27 1.46
C PHE A 192 -15.94 -8.66 1.28
N LEU A 193 -15.10 -9.37 0.52
CA LEU A 193 -13.75 -8.96 0.18
C LEU A 193 -13.74 -8.45 -1.26
N GLU A 194 -13.14 -7.30 -1.52
CA GLU A 194 -12.96 -6.77 -2.87
C GLU A 194 -11.52 -6.34 -3.13
N GLU A 195 -11.14 -6.39 -4.40
CA GLU A 195 -9.88 -5.80 -4.90
C GLU A 195 -10.17 -4.40 -5.43
N PRO A 196 -10.06 -3.36 -4.60
CA PRO A 196 -10.42 -2.00 -4.99
C PRO A 196 -9.55 -1.56 -6.16
N ALA A 197 -10.18 -0.92 -7.15
CA ALA A 197 -9.43 -0.23 -8.17
C ALA A 197 -8.52 0.84 -7.53
N GLY A 198 -7.34 1.05 -8.10
CA GLY A 198 -6.67 2.34 -7.96
C GLY A 198 -7.55 3.47 -8.52
N LYS A 199 -7.22 4.73 -8.22
CA LYS A 199 -7.94 5.93 -8.69
C LYS A 199 -8.20 5.96 -10.22
N TYR A 200 -7.38 5.23 -10.99
CA TYR A 200 -7.50 5.07 -12.44
C TYR A 200 -7.30 3.59 -12.82
N GLY A 201 -8.30 2.74 -12.58
CA GLY A 201 -8.27 1.32 -12.94
C GLY A 201 -9.64 0.66 -12.90
N GLN A 202 -9.77 -0.52 -13.51
CA GLN A 202 -10.96 -1.35 -13.36
C GLN A 202 -10.92 -2.03 -11.99
N ASN A 203 -12.03 -2.00 -11.24
CA ASN A 203 -12.14 -2.71 -9.96
C ASN A 203 -12.04 -4.22 -10.23
N GLY A 204 -11.21 -4.92 -9.47
CA GLY A 204 -11.09 -6.39 -9.55
C GLY A 204 -12.40 -7.08 -9.15
N GLY A 205 -13.26 -6.36 -8.43
CA GLY A 205 -14.56 -6.81 -7.99
C GLY A 205 -14.45 -7.64 -6.71
N GLN A 206 -15.47 -8.44 -6.46
CA GLN A 206 -15.50 -9.33 -5.30
C GLN A 206 -14.46 -10.44 -5.45
N VAL A 207 -13.66 -10.62 -4.41
CA VAL A 207 -12.71 -11.72 -4.27
C VAL A 207 -13.44 -12.90 -3.64
N ILE A 208 -13.55 -13.99 -4.40
CA ILE A 208 -14.14 -15.26 -3.95
C ILE A 208 -13.16 -16.44 -4.05
N GLN A 209 -11.96 -16.18 -4.55
CA GLN A 209 -10.88 -17.16 -4.73
C GLN A 209 -9.60 -16.67 -4.06
N ASP A 210 -8.76 -17.61 -3.67
CA ASP A 210 -7.42 -17.36 -3.18
C ASP A 210 -6.40 -17.22 -4.34
N ALA A 211 -5.13 -16.97 -4.01
CA ALA A 211 -4.05 -16.75 -4.97
C ALA A 211 -3.77 -17.98 -5.88
N PHE A 212 -4.32 -19.14 -5.54
CA PHE A 212 -4.18 -20.38 -6.31
C PHE A 212 -5.45 -20.72 -7.11
N ALA A 213 -6.38 -19.77 -7.22
CA ALA A 213 -7.66 -19.89 -7.91
C ALA A 213 -8.62 -20.94 -7.29
N ASN A 214 -8.42 -21.32 -6.03
CA ASN A 214 -9.40 -22.12 -5.28
C ASN A 214 -10.34 -21.18 -4.50
N PRO A 215 -11.57 -21.60 -4.15
CA PRO A 215 -12.47 -20.75 -3.37
C PRO A 215 -11.84 -20.31 -2.04
N LEU A 216 -12.16 -19.10 -1.57
CA LEU A 216 -11.75 -18.66 -0.23
C LEU A 216 -12.20 -19.68 0.83
N GLY A 217 -11.40 -19.81 1.89
CA GLY A 217 -11.55 -20.84 2.91
C GLY A 217 -10.84 -22.16 2.58
N THR A 218 -10.25 -22.29 1.38
CA THR A 218 -9.44 -23.46 1.03
C THR A 218 -8.24 -23.59 1.95
N THR A 219 -8.06 -24.78 2.50
CA THR A 219 -6.87 -25.17 3.26
C THR A 219 -6.03 -26.14 2.46
N TYR A 220 -4.71 -26.03 2.62
CA TYR A 220 -3.75 -26.83 1.89
C TYR A 220 -3.01 -27.77 2.83
N ASP A 221 -2.50 -28.86 2.28
CA ASP A 221 -1.68 -29.81 3.00
C ASP A 221 -0.37 -29.13 3.42
N ARG A 222 -0.09 -29.15 4.73
CA ARG A 222 1.09 -28.51 5.32
C ARG A 222 2.05 -29.50 5.95
N THR A 223 1.99 -30.74 5.51
CA THR A 223 2.85 -31.82 5.99
C THR A 223 4.18 -31.89 5.25
N CYS A 224 4.58 -30.83 4.55
CA CYS A 224 5.83 -30.77 3.81
C CYS A 224 6.78 -29.71 4.37
N ASP A 225 8.09 -29.91 4.18
CA ASP A 225 9.15 -28.97 4.55
C ASP A 225 9.40 -27.92 3.44
N ILE A 226 10.40 -27.04 3.64
CA ILE A 226 10.79 -26.00 2.67
C ILE A 226 11.21 -26.56 1.30
N ASN A 227 11.60 -27.84 1.24
CA ASN A 227 12.02 -28.52 0.02
C ASN A 227 10.89 -29.35 -0.62
N GLY A 228 9.69 -29.33 -0.03
CA GLY A 228 8.53 -30.09 -0.49
C GLY A 228 8.57 -31.58 -0.10
N ASN A 229 9.45 -31.99 0.81
CA ASN A 229 9.49 -33.36 1.33
C ASN A 229 8.56 -33.51 2.54
N PRO A 230 8.02 -34.72 2.84
CA PRO A 230 7.24 -34.94 4.05
C PRO A 230 7.98 -34.52 5.32
N ASP A 231 7.36 -33.65 6.11
CA ASP A 231 7.86 -33.14 7.39
C ASP A 231 7.30 -34.00 8.54
N LEU A 232 8.21 -34.66 9.26
CA LEU A 232 7.87 -35.49 10.43
C LEU A 232 7.60 -34.63 11.68
N ASN A 233 7.87 -33.32 11.64
CA ASN A 233 7.63 -32.37 12.71
C ASN A 233 6.96 -31.08 12.18
N PRO A 234 5.63 -31.05 12.04
CA PRO A 234 4.85 -30.05 11.29
C PRO A 234 4.79 -28.64 11.92
N LEU A 235 5.85 -28.23 12.62
CA LEU A 235 6.05 -26.86 13.08
C LEU A 235 6.39 -25.92 11.92
N THR A 236 6.64 -26.45 10.71
CA THR A 236 6.90 -25.64 9.54
C THR A 236 5.59 -25.27 8.83
N ASN A 237 5.53 -24.02 8.35
CA ASN A 237 4.32 -23.42 7.77
C ASN A 237 4.25 -23.67 6.25
N PHE A 238 5.01 -24.64 5.71
CA PHE A 238 5.13 -24.87 4.26
C PHE A 238 3.97 -25.69 3.73
N VAL A 239 3.64 -25.48 2.46
CA VAL A 239 2.55 -26.16 1.78
C VAL A 239 3.13 -27.23 0.86
N CYS A 240 2.55 -28.43 0.88
CA CYS A 240 2.91 -29.49 -0.05
C CYS A 240 2.56 -29.07 -1.48
N MET A 241 3.52 -29.23 -2.39
CA MET A 241 3.36 -28.84 -3.80
C MET A 241 3.38 -30.09 -4.69
N THR A 242 2.50 -30.14 -5.68
CA THR A 242 2.51 -31.16 -6.75
C THR A 242 2.39 -30.45 -8.10
N ALA A 243 3.32 -30.73 -9.02
CA ALA A 243 3.38 -30.10 -10.35
C ALA A 243 3.35 -28.55 -10.32
N GLY A 244 3.93 -27.93 -9.29
CA GLY A 244 4.01 -26.47 -9.14
C GLY A 244 2.77 -25.82 -8.53
N ALA A 245 1.76 -26.58 -8.10
CA ALA A 245 0.58 -26.08 -7.41
C ALA A 245 0.46 -26.68 -5.99
N PRO A 246 -0.15 -25.97 -5.03
CA PRO A 246 -0.35 -26.49 -3.69
C PRO A 246 -1.40 -27.61 -3.66
N VAL A 247 -1.17 -28.60 -2.80
CA VAL A 247 -2.07 -29.74 -2.61
C VAL A 247 -3.21 -29.31 -1.70
N VAL A 248 -4.44 -29.30 -2.23
CA VAL A 248 -5.65 -28.96 -1.48
C VAL A 248 -5.94 -30.04 -0.43
N ALA A 249 -6.07 -29.64 0.83
CA ALA A 249 -6.52 -30.51 1.91
C ALA A 249 -8.04 -30.48 2.05
N VAL A 250 -8.61 -29.28 2.16
CA VAL A 250 -10.07 -29.06 2.20
C VAL A 250 -10.40 -27.87 1.32
N LEU A 251 -11.30 -28.08 0.36
CA LEU A 251 -11.79 -27.01 -0.50
C LEU A 251 -12.71 -26.07 0.30
N GLY A 252 -12.48 -24.76 0.17
CA GLY A 252 -13.37 -23.75 0.72
C GLY A 252 -14.67 -23.64 -0.09
N ASP A 253 -15.59 -22.81 0.40
CA ASP A 253 -16.88 -22.53 -0.26
C ASP A 253 -16.95 -21.13 -0.88
N GLY A 254 -15.86 -20.34 -0.76
CA GLY A 254 -15.80 -18.97 -1.27
C GLY A 254 -16.41 -17.92 -0.34
N THR A 255 -16.91 -18.34 0.82
CA THR A 255 -17.42 -17.46 1.88
C THR A 255 -16.51 -17.49 3.09
N MET A 256 -16.48 -16.39 3.85
CA MET A 256 -15.66 -16.31 5.06
C MET A 256 -16.52 -15.75 6.19
N HIS A 257 -16.48 -16.44 7.32
CA HIS A 257 -17.27 -16.15 8.52
C HIS A 257 -16.34 -16.05 9.72
N PRO A 258 -16.54 -15.08 10.63
CA PRO A 258 -15.84 -15.06 11.91
C PRO A 258 -16.17 -16.27 12.77
N ASP A 259 -15.23 -16.61 13.64
CA ASP A 259 -15.47 -17.50 14.76
C ASP A 259 -16.38 -16.81 15.80
N GLN A 260 -16.92 -17.58 16.74
CA GLN A 260 -17.82 -17.08 17.78
C GLN A 260 -17.20 -16.02 18.70
N ASP A 261 -15.87 -15.94 18.75
CA ASP A 261 -15.11 -14.94 19.50
C ASP A 261 -14.79 -13.68 18.68
N GLY A 262 -15.34 -13.56 17.47
CA GLY A 262 -15.24 -12.39 16.59
C GLY A 262 -13.96 -12.31 15.77
N PHE A 263 -13.08 -13.32 15.84
CA PHE A 263 -11.89 -13.36 15.01
C PHE A 263 -12.17 -14.03 13.66
N LEU A 264 -11.51 -13.53 12.61
CA LEU A 264 -11.48 -14.18 11.30
C LEU A 264 -10.07 -14.03 10.73
N THR A 265 -9.53 -15.07 10.09
CA THR A 265 -8.30 -14.96 9.30
C THR A 265 -8.56 -15.47 7.89
N VAL A 266 -8.39 -14.60 6.90
CA VAL A 266 -8.43 -14.95 5.48
C VAL A 266 -7.00 -15.17 5.02
N LYS A 267 -6.70 -16.38 4.55
CA LYS A 267 -5.35 -16.80 4.14
C LYS A 267 -5.24 -16.95 2.63
N ASN A 268 -4.00 -17.17 2.18
CA ASN A 268 -3.65 -17.52 0.81
C ASN A 268 -3.99 -16.42 -0.21
N LEU A 269 -4.05 -15.16 0.23
CA LEU A 269 -4.32 -14.03 -0.65
C LEU A 269 -3.06 -13.63 -1.44
N ALA A 270 -3.23 -12.97 -2.57
CA ALA A 270 -2.13 -12.26 -3.18
C ALA A 270 -1.74 -11.06 -2.29
N PRO A 271 -0.47 -10.66 -2.21
CA PRO A 271 -0.10 -9.41 -1.56
C PRO A 271 -0.74 -8.23 -2.28
N GLY A 272 -1.29 -7.26 -1.55
CA GLY A 272 -2.00 -6.15 -2.17
C GLY A 272 -2.82 -5.31 -1.20
N LYS A 273 -3.67 -4.47 -1.79
CA LYS A 273 -4.71 -3.70 -1.09
C LYS A 273 -6.05 -4.40 -1.30
N TYR A 274 -6.79 -4.60 -0.21
CA TYR A 274 -8.14 -5.14 -0.23
C TYR A 274 -9.11 -4.20 0.46
N GLY A 275 -10.30 -4.06 -0.11
CA GLY A 275 -11.44 -3.45 0.54
C GLY A 275 -12.19 -4.54 1.29
N THR A 276 -12.46 -4.31 2.57
CA THR A 276 -13.16 -5.29 3.42
C THR A 276 -14.46 -4.70 3.92
N ILE A 277 -15.53 -5.48 3.81
CA ILE A 277 -16.85 -5.12 4.32
C ILE A 277 -17.38 -6.31 5.11
N MET A 278 -17.64 -6.11 6.41
CA MET A 278 -18.26 -7.12 7.24
C MET A 278 -19.78 -6.94 7.19
N ILE A 279 -20.49 -7.96 6.68
CA ILE A 279 -21.93 -7.94 6.46
C ILE A 279 -22.62 -8.60 7.66
N PRO A 280 -23.46 -7.87 8.42
CA PRO A 280 -24.22 -8.47 9.51
C PRO A 280 -25.35 -9.36 8.98
N PRO A 281 -25.86 -10.31 9.80
CA PRO A 281 -27.01 -11.12 9.42
C PRO A 281 -28.20 -10.25 8.99
N THR A 282 -28.91 -10.67 7.94
CA THR A 282 -30.08 -9.91 7.44
C THR A 282 -31.14 -9.76 8.55
N GLY A 283 -31.63 -8.54 8.77
CA GLY A 283 -32.66 -8.24 9.77
C GLY A 283 -32.15 -8.14 11.22
N SER A 284 -30.84 -8.18 11.45
CA SER A 284 -30.23 -8.14 12.80
C SER A 284 -30.05 -6.73 13.40
N ASN A 285 -30.36 -5.68 12.64
CA ASN A 285 -30.24 -4.26 13.01
C ASN A 285 -28.84 -3.79 13.45
N TRP A 286 -27.81 -4.61 13.31
CA TRP A 286 -26.43 -4.23 13.55
C TRP A 286 -25.98 -3.12 12.59
N GLN A 287 -25.36 -2.08 13.14
CA GLN A 287 -24.77 -0.97 12.41
C GLN A 287 -23.27 -0.95 12.65
N GLN A 288 -22.49 -1.00 11.58
CA GLN A 288 -21.05 -0.77 11.64
C GLN A 288 -20.79 0.69 12.02
N ILE A 289 -19.90 0.89 13.00
CA ILE A 289 -19.48 2.21 13.48
C ILE A 289 -18.05 2.53 13.03
N THR A 290 -17.17 1.53 12.92
CA THR A 290 -15.80 1.73 12.44
C THR A 290 -15.80 2.14 10.97
N THR A 291 -15.11 3.25 10.63
CA THR A 291 -14.89 3.71 9.26
C THR A 291 -13.48 4.27 9.13
N ILE A 292 -12.78 4.04 8.01
CA ILE A 292 -11.46 4.64 7.76
C ILE A 292 -11.55 5.95 6.96
N GLU A 293 -12.61 6.16 6.18
CA GLU A 293 -12.80 7.36 5.35
C GLU A 293 -14.29 7.74 5.20
N GLY A 294 -15.09 7.48 6.25
CA GLY A 294 -16.54 7.74 6.23
C GLY A 294 -17.35 6.74 5.38
N THR A 295 -16.75 5.62 4.98
CA THR A 295 -17.43 4.51 4.29
C THR A 295 -17.43 3.24 5.15
N LYS A 296 -18.24 2.25 4.76
CA LYS A 296 -18.23 0.92 5.41
C LYS A 296 -16.99 0.09 5.06
N VAL A 297 -16.26 0.47 4.00
CA VAL A 297 -15.07 -0.25 3.56
C VAL A 297 -13.95 0.07 4.55
N ILE A 298 -13.31 -0.98 5.07
CA ILE A 298 -12.04 -0.87 5.78
C ILE A 298 -10.96 -1.45 4.88
N ASP A 299 -9.99 -0.62 4.52
CA ASP A 299 -8.88 -1.02 3.67
C ASP A 299 -7.84 -1.82 4.46
N ALA A 300 -7.40 -2.94 3.88
CA ALA A 300 -6.30 -3.75 4.39
C ALA A 300 -5.17 -3.81 3.37
N TRP A 301 -3.96 -3.41 3.78
CA TRP A 301 -2.74 -3.59 3.00
C TRP A 301 -1.96 -4.75 3.60
N VAL A 302 -1.72 -5.78 2.79
CA VAL A 302 -1.06 -7.00 3.25
C VAL A 302 0.12 -7.35 2.36
N LYS A 303 1.24 -7.68 2.99
CA LYS A 303 2.49 -8.04 2.32
C LYS A 303 2.63 -9.56 2.24
N ALA A 304 3.49 -9.99 1.31
CA ALA A 304 3.89 -11.39 1.19
C ALA A 304 4.46 -11.88 2.52
N ASN A 305 4.00 -13.05 2.98
CA ASN A 305 4.45 -13.69 4.22
C ASN A 305 4.32 -12.83 5.49
N GLU A 306 3.40 -11.86 5.50
CA GLU A 306 3.14 -11.05 6.69
C GLU A 306 2.46 -11.90 7.79
N PRO A 307 2.83 -11.73 9.08
CA PRO A 307 2.17 -12.42 10.18
C PRO A 307 0.68 -12.03 10.28
N PRO A 308 -0.16 -12.78 11.02
CA PRO A 308 -1.59 -12.48 11.15
C PRO A 308 -1.86 -11.28 12.09
N VAL A 309 -0.89 -10.38 12.21
CA VAL A 309 -0.94 -9.20 13.06
C VAL A 309 -0.33 -8.03 12.30
N PHE A 310 -0.90 -6.85 12.52
CA PHE A 310 -0.46 -5.60 11.95
C PHE A 310 -0.02 -4.65 13.07
N VAL A 311 0.97 -3.81 12.77
CA VAL A 311 1.48 -2.76 13.67
C VAL A 311 1.63 -1.48 12.85
N GLU A 312 0.65 -0.58 12.94
CA GLU A 312 0.82 0.79 12.44
C GLU A 312 1.54 1.64 13.50
N PHE A 313 0.95 1.66 14.71
CA PHE A 313 1.46 2.36 15.89
C PHE A 313 1.10 1.55 17.14
N GLY A 314 2.01 1.45 18.10
CA GLY A 314 1.72 0.78 19.38
C GLY A 314 1.79 -0.75 19.33
N LEU A 315 0.85 -1.40 20.03
CA LEU A 315 0.86 -2.86 20.22
C LEU A 315 0.34 -3.60 18.97
N PRO A 316 0.86 -4.80 18.66
CA PRO A 316 0.34 -5.63 17.58
C PRO A 316 -1.14 -5.95 17.75
N GLY A 317 -1.90 -5.78 16.67
CA GLY A 317 -3.33 -6.04 16.59
C GLY A 317 -3.74 -6.77 15.31
N PRO A 318 -5.04 -7.00 15.09
CA PRO A 318 -5.54 -7.51 13.82
C PRO A 318 -5.27 -6.49 12.69
N HIS A 319 -5.25 -6.95 11.44
CA HIS A 319 -5.14 -6.05 10.28
C HIS A 319 -6.36 -5.13 10.18
N VAL A 320 -7.53 -5.68 10.50
CA VAL A 320 -8.81 -4.97 10.45
C VAL A 320 -9.55 -5.22 11.76
N PHE A 321 -10.12 -4.18 12.35
CA PHE A 321 -11.14 -4.33 13.38
C PHE A 321 -12.42 -3.65 12.93
N VAL A 322 -13.57 -4.23 13.31
CA VAL A 322 -14.88 -3.71 12.92
C VAL A 322 -15.81 -3.70 14.11
N GLY A 323 -16.12 -2.49 14.58
CA GLY A 323 -17.07 -2.23 15.64
C GLY A 323 -18.50 -2.17 15.12
N PHE A 324 -19.41 -2.86 15.81
CA PHE A 324 -20.84 -2.83 15.54
C PHE A 324 -21.62 -2.40 16.79
N THR A 325 -22.70 -1.67 16.56
CA THR A 325 -23.68 -1.34 17.61
C THR A 325 -25.09 -1.72 17.17
N LYS A 326 -26.00 -1.90 18.13
CA LYS A 326 -27.43 -2.02 17.88
C LYS A 326 -28.17 -0.74 18.25
N ALA A 327 -29.32 -0.54 17.63
CA ALA A 327 -30.20 0.54 18.05
C ALA A 327 -30.60 0.37 19.52
N SER A 328 -30.44 1.42 20.31
CA SER A 328 -30.62 1.44 21.77
C SER A 328 -32.04 1.07 22.26
N SER A 329 -33.02 1.03 21.36
CA SER A 329 -34.40 0.61 21.66
C SER A 329 -34.57 -0.90 21.80
N GLU A 330 -33.56 -1.73 21.47
CA GLU A 330 -33.61 -3.19 21.61
C GLU A 330 -33.18 -3.70 23.00
N TYR A 331 -33.41 -2.95 24.08
CA TYR A 331 -33.15 -3.48 25.42
C TYR A 331 -34.01 -4.71 25.70
N VAL A 332 -33.38 -5.87 25.65
CA VAL A 332 -33.92 -7.13 26.16
C VAL A 332 -33.21 -7.40 27.47
N VAL A 333 -33.99 -7.56 28.55
CA VAL A 333 -33.46 -7.92 29.88
C VAL A 333 -32.58 -9.17 29.72
N GLY A 334 -31.27 -9.01 29.98
CA GLY A 334 -30.29 -10.10 29.90
C GLY A 334 -29.49 -10.22 28.59
N GLN A 335 -29.69 -9.33 27.60
CA GLN A 335 -28.82 -9.20 26.43
C GLN A 335 -28.00 -7.91 26.50
N ALA A 336 -26.71 -7.97 26.12
CA ALA A 336 -25.88 -6.79 26.05
C ALA A 336 -26.19 -5.98 24.79
N GLY A 337 -26.36 -4.67 24.94
CA GLY A 337 -26.58 -3.75 23.82
C GLY A 337 -27.74 -2.77 23.97
N GLY A 338 -28.48 -2.80 25.08
CA GLY A 338 -29.48 -1.78 25.37
C GLY A 338 -29.07 -0.94 26.58
N PHE A 339 -29.24 0.38 26.50
CA PHE A 339 -29.49 1.12 27.73
C PHE A 339 -30.79 0.56 28.33
N PRO A 340 -30.86 0.29 29.64
CA PRO A 340 -32.16 0.00 30.26
C PRO A 340 -33.13 1.11 29.84
N PRO A 341 -34.40 0.78 29.48
CA PRO A 341 -35.38 1.80 29.20
C PRO A 341 -35.36 2.77 30.37
N LEU A 342 -35.34 4.07 30.07
CA LEU A 342 -35.35 5.11 31.10
C LEU A 342 -36.41 4.71 32.12
N GLN A 343 -35.99 4.60 33.39
CA GLN A 343 -36.93 4.27 34.45
C GLN A 343 -38.08 5.28 34.37
N PRO A 344 -39.34 4.83 34.48
CA PRO A 344 -40.45 5.77 34.49
C PRO A 344 -40.18 6.82 35.58
N PRO A 345 -40.57 8.08 35.35
CA PRO A 345 -40.31 9.17 36.30
C PRO A 345 -40.79 8.78 37.69
N LEU A 346 -39.95 9.00 38.70
CA LEU A 346 -40.35 8.75 40.08
C LEU A 346 -41.50 9.70 40.45
N PRO A 347 -42.40 9.31 41.37
CA PRO A 347 -43.48 10.17 41.82
C PRO A 347 -42.95 11.53 42.31
N GLY A 348 -43.20 12.60 41.54
CA GLY A 348 -42.73 13.96 41.83
C GLY A 348 -41.71 14.54 40.84
N GLU A 349 -41.20 13.76 39.90
CA GLU A 349 -40.28 14.25 38.86
C GLU A 349 -41.04 14.94 37.71
N GLN A 350 -40.46 16.03 37.17
CA GLN A 350 -41.03 16.74 36.02
C GLN A 350 -40.63 16.06 34.72
N THR A 351 -41.62 15.56 33.97
CA THR A 351 -41.44 15.11 32.59
C THR A 351 -41.61 16.26 31.60
N ALA A 352 -40.63 16.45 30.73
CA ALA A 352 -40.74 17.33 29.56
C ALA A 352 -40.94 16.48 28.31
N ASN A 353 -41.94 16.82 27.49
CA ASN A 353 -42.14 16.21 26.17
C ASN A 353 -41.47 17.08 25.12
N ILE A 354 -40.51 16.52 24.39
CA ILE A 354 -39.89 17.15 23.23
C ILE A 354 -40.50 16.49 21.99
N SER A 355 -41.16 17.28 21.14
CA SER A 355 -41.64 16.84 19.83
C SER A 355 -40.95 17.66 18.75
N GLY A 356 -40.49 16.99 17.69
CA GLY A 356 -39.91 17.62 16.51
C GLY A 356 -40.37 16.91 15.24
N LYS A 357 -40.37 17.64 14.12
CA LYS A 357 -40.62 17.08 12.79
C LYS A 357 -39.26 16.94 12.09
N VAL A 358 -38.88 15.72 11.74
CA VAL A 358 -37.75 15.49 10.83
C VAL A 358 -38.26 15.88 9.43
N THR A 359 -37.83 17.03 8.93
CA THR A 359 -38.09 17.46 7.54
C THR A 359 -36.97 17.03 6.63
#